data_AF-A0A0D3A1S1-F1
#
_entry.id   AF-A0A0D3A1S1-F1
#
_cell.length_a   1.000
_cell.length_b   1.000
_cell.length_c   1.000
_cell.angle_alpha   90.00
_cell.angle_beta   90.00
_cell.angle_gamma   90.00
#
_symmetry.space_group_name_H-M   'P 1'
#
loop_
_entity.id
_entity.type
_entity.pdbx_description
1 polymer ?
#
loop_
_entity_poly.entity_id
_entity_poly.type
_entity_poly.pdbx_seq_one_letter_code
_entity_poly.pdbx_strand_id
1 'polypeptide(L)'
;MGYVHIDDVARTHILVFEHEAAGGRYICSSNVVSLEELVSFLSTRYPSLHIPERFEKLNRLHYDFDTSKIKSLGLKFKSLEEMFDDCIASFVEKGYLSHVVTSQ
;
A
#
# COMPACT_ATOMS: atom_id res chain seq x y z
N MET A 1 1.04 -4.09 -9.43
CA MET A 1 1.27 -4.91 -8.22
C MET A 1 0.28 -4.48 -7.15
N GLY A 2 -0.27 -5.42 -6.36
CA GLY A 2 -1.22 -5.08 -5.31
C GLY A 2 -0.52 -4.60 -4.04
N TYR A 3 -1.02 -3.52 -3.45
CA TYR A 3 -0.54 -2.94 -2.19
C TYR A 3 -1.69 -2.89 -1.18
N VAL A 4 -1.34 -2.98 0.11
CA VAL A 4 -2.27 -2.79 1.22
C VAL A 4 -1.50 -2.38 2.46
N HIS A 5 -2.10 -1.49 3.26
CA HIS A 5 -1.51 -1.06 4.52
C HIS A 5 -1.53 -2.20 5.54
N ILE A 6 -0.47 -2.34 6.35
CA ILE A 6 -0.37 -3.43 7.32
C ILE A 6 -1.51 -3.41 8.35
N ASP A 7 -1.91 -2.23 8.83
CA ASP A 7 -3.09 -2.08 9.69
C ASP A 7 -4.39 -2.54 9.02
N ASP A 8 -4.56 -2.32 7.71
CA ASP A 8 -5.77 -2.80 7.02
C ASP A 8 -5.77 -4.33 6.91
N VAL A 9 -4.59 -4.96 6.79
CA VAL A 9 -4.47 -6.41 6.88
C VAL A 9 -4.89 -6.89 8.28
N ALA A 10 -4.37 -6.28 9.35
CA ALA A 10 -4.74 -6.64 10.71
C ALA A 10 -6.25 -6.45 10.97
N ARG A 11 -6.80 -5.30 10.56
CA ARG A 11 -8.24 -4.99 10.66
C ARG A 11 -9.10 -5.96 9.85
N THR A 12 -8.64 -6.37 8.67
CA THR A 12 -9.31 -7.40 7.86
C THR A 12 -9.44 -8.71 8.63
N HIS A 13 -8.36 -9.17 9.29
CA HIS A 13 -8.39 -10.40 10.07
C HIS A 13 -9.41 -10.30 11.22
N ILE A 14 -9.45 -9.18 11.93
CA ILE A 14 -10.41 -8.93 13.00
C ILE A 14 -11.84 -8.93 12.47
N LEU A 15 -12.12 -8.14 11.41
CA LEU A 15 -13.46 -8.00 10.84
C LEU A 15 -14.02 -9.34 10.32
N VAL A 16 -13.20 -10.13 9.62
CA VAL A 16 -13.61 -11.43 9.09
C VAL A 16 -13.83 -12.44 10.23
N PHE A 17 -13.07 -12.35 11.32
CA PHE A 17 -13.26 -13.20 12.49
C PHE A 17 -14.54 -12.85 13.26
N GLU A 18 -14.83 -11.56 13.46
CA GLU A 18 -15.94 -11.10 14.29
C GLU A 18 -17.30 -11.12 13.59
N HIS A 19 -17.36 -11.04 12.26
CA HIS A 19 -18.63 -11.11 11.53
C HIS A 19 -19.08 -12.57 11.37
N GLU A 20 -20.15 -12.96 12.07
CA GLU A 20 -20.70 -14.33 12.03
C GLU A 20 -21.06 -14.83 10.62
N ALA A 21 -21.51 -13.92 9.74
CA ALA A 21 -21.86 -14.23 8.36
C ALA A 21 -20.65 -14.28 7.41
N ALA A 22 -19.45 -13.97 7.88
CA ALA A 22 -18.25 -14.01 7.05
C ALA A 22 -17.90 -15.46 6.69
N GLY A 23 -17.53 -15.68 5.43
CA GLY A 23 -17.26 -17.03 4.95
C GLY A 23 -16.43 -17.07 3.67
N GLY A 24 -15.64 -18.13 3.52
CA GLY A 24 -14.76 -18.32 2.37
C GLY A 24 -13.60 -17.31 2.35
N ARG A 25 -13.23 -16.86 1.15
CA ARG A 25 -12.03 -16.02 0.92
C ARG A 25 -12.39 -14.53 0.80
N TYR A 26 -11.47 -13.68 1.25
CA TYR A 26 -11.54 -12.22 1.15
C TYR A 26 -10.24 -11.70 0.53
N ILE A 27 -10.34 -10.85 -0.49
CA ILE A 27 -9.17 -10.17 -1.07
C ILE A 27 -8.95 -8.88 -0.29
N CYS A 28 -7.73 -8.70 0.23
CA CYS A 28 -7.31 -7.54 1.00
C CYS A 28 -6.19 -6.82 0.24
N SER A 29 -6.56 -5.97 -0.71
CA SER A 29 -5.66 -5.16 -1.53
C SER A 29 -6.31 -3.80 -1.82
N SER A 30 -5.65 -2.69 -1.49
CA SER A 30 -6.21 -1.35 -1.64
C SER A 30 -6.02 -0.78 -3.05
N ASN A 31 -4.79 -0.89 -3.57
CA ASN A 31 -4.37 -0.29 -4.84
C ASN A 31 -3.62 -1.31 -5.68
N VAL A 32 -3.78 -1.26 -7.00
CA VAL A 32 -2.85 -1.89 -7.94
C VAL A 32 -2.06 -0.80 -8.63
N VAL A 33 -0.74 -0.81 -8.44
CA VAL A 33 0.17 0.22 -8.96
C VAL A 33 1.26 -0.46 -9.79
N SER A 34 1.52 0.04 -10.99
CA SER A 34 2.66 -0.39 -11.82
C SER A 34 4.00 0.01 -11.19
N LEU A 35 5.11 -0.55 -11.68
CA LEU A 35 6.41 -0.16 -11.17
C LEU A 35 6.72 1.30 -11.55
N GLU A 36 6.32 1.71 -12.75
CA GLU A 36 6.46 3.06 -13.27
C GLU A 36 5.71 4.08 -12.40
N GLU A 37 4.45 3.81 -12.07
CA GLU A 37 3.64 4.67 -11.22
C GLU A 37 4.20 4.74 -9.80
N LEU A 38 4.67 3.61 -9.25
CA LEU A 38 5.27 3.60 -7.92
C LEU A 38 6.56 4.42 -7.87
N VAL A 39 7.46 4.26 -8.84
CA VAL A 39 8.71 5.03 -8.90
C VAL A 39 8.40 6.52 -9.03
N SER A 40 7.48 6.89 -9.92
CA SER A 40 7.04 8.29 -10.07
C SER A 40 6.48 8.86 -8.75
N PHE A 41 5.62 8.12 -8.08
CA PHE A 41 5.05 8.46 -6.77
C PHE A 41 6.14 8.67 -5.72
N LEU A 42 7.05 7.69 -5.55
CA LEU A 42 8.10 7.74 -4.52
C LEU A 42 9.12 8.85 -4.80
N SER A 43 9.54 9.04 -6.05
CA SER A 43 10.47 10.11 -6.44
C SER A 43 9.89 11.50 -6.20
N THR A 44 8.59 11.67 -6.48
CA THR A 44 7.89 12.94 -6.27
C THR A 44 7.72 13.23 -4.78
N ARG A 45 7.29 12.23 -4.01
CA ARG A 45 6.94 12.39 -2.60
C ARG A 45 8.14 12.41 -1.66
N TYR A 46 9.19 11.66 -1.97
CA TYR A 46 10.39 11.49 -1.15
C TYR A 46 11.68 11.76 -1.96
N PRO A 47 11.89 13.00 -2.44
CA PRO A 47 13.00 13.32 -3.33
C PRO A 47 14.39 13.02 -2.75
N SER A 48 14.54 12.97 -1.43
CA SER A 48 15.81 12.64 -0.76
C SER A 48 16.18 11.15 -0.82
N LEU A 49 15.27 10.25 -1.22
CA LEU A 49 15.56 8.81 -1.32
C LEU A 49 16.31 8.44 -2.61
N HIS A 50 16.49 9.37 -3.56
CA HIS A 50 17.21 9.16 -4.81
C HIS A 50 16.78 7.87 -5.55
N ILE A 51 15.46 7.70 -5.69
CA ILE A 51 14.87 6.51 -6.32
C ILE A 51 15.37 6.37 -7.76
N PRO A 52 15.91 5.21 -8.16
CA PRO A 52 16.39 5.00 -9.53
C PRO A 52 15.26 5.08 -10.56
N GLU A 53 15.43 5.91 -11.58
CA GLU A 53 14.47 6.05 -12.69
C GLU A 53 14.71 5.05 -13.82
N ARG A 54 15.86 4.37 -13.84
CA ARG A 54 16.20 3.38 -14.86
C ARG A 54 15.90 1.98 -14.34
N PHE A 55 14.85 1.38 -14.88
CA PHE A 55 14.47 0.01 -14.64
C PHE A 55 13.96 -0.62 -15.94
N GLU A 56 14.05 -1.95 -16.05
CA GLU A 56 13.47 -2.66 -17.18
C GLU A 56 11.95 -2.55 -17.10
N LYS A 57 11.33 -2.00 -18.15
CA LYS A 57 9.88 -1.96 -18.28
C LYS A 57 9.35 -3.37 -18.37
N LEU A 58 8.62 -3.77 -17.33
CA LEU A 58 7.87 -5.01 -17.34
C LEU A 58 6.57 -4.75 -18.10
N ASN A 59 6.44 -5.29 -19.31
CA ASN A 59 5.18 -5.29 -20.06
C ASN A 59 4.15 -6.20 -19.35
N ARG A 60 3.56 -5.69 -18.28
CA ARG A 60 2.49 -6.33 -17.52
C ARG A 60 1.16 -5.71 -17.92
N LEU A 61 0.17 -6.57 -18.14
CA LEU A 61 -1.21 -6.13 -18.32
C LEU A 61 -1.69 -5.48 -17.02
N HIS A 62 -2.44 -4.39 -17.14
CA HIS A 62 -3.16 -3.79 -16.02
C HIS A 62 -4.22 -4.77 -15.52
N TYR A 63 -4.39 -4.83 -14.21
CA TYR A 63 -5.42 -5.62 -13.56
C TYR A 63 -5.83 -4.93 -12.26
N ASP A 64 -7.03 -5.22 -11.79
CA ASP A 64 -7.53 -4.74 -10.50
C ASP A 64 -8.08 -5.90 -9.67
N PHE A 65 -8.20 -5.67 -8.37
CA PHE A 65 -8.80 -6.62 -7.44
C PHE A 65 -10.19 -6.16 -7.01
N ASP A 66 -11.17 -7.06 -7.10
CA ASP A 66 -12.46 -6.82 -6.47
C ASP A 66 -12.34 -7.02 -4.95
N THR A 67 -12.36 -5.90 -4.23
CA THR A 67 -12.36 -5.86 -2.76
C THR A 67 -13.70 -5.46 -2.17
N SER A 68 -14.78 -5.48 -2.97
CA SER A 68 -16.13 -5.14 -2.52
C SER A 68 -16.57 -5.97 -1.31
N LYS A 69 -16.22 -7.26 -1.29
CA LYS A 69 -16.59 -8.20 -0.22
C LYS A 69 -15.99 -7.84 1.15
N ILE A 70 -14.74 -7.36 1.22
CA ILE A 70 -14.18 -6.93 2.51
C ILE A 70 -14.66 -5.53 2.89
N LYS A 71 -14.85 -4.65 1.90
CA LYS A 71 -15.47 -3.33 2.10
C LYS A 71 -16.88 -3.43 2.65
N SER A 72 -17.65 -4.45 2.26
CA SER A 72 -19.00 -4.68 2.80
C SER A 72 -19.01 -5.09 4.27
N LEU A 73 -17.88 -5.52 4.84
CA LEU A 73 -17.71 -5.73 6.29
C LEU A 73 -17.28 -4.44 7.02
N GLY A 74 -17.28 -3.30 6.34
CA GLY A 74 -16.94 -1.99 6.93
C GLY A 74 -15.46 -1.61 6.86
N LEU A 75 -14.62 -2.41 6.18
CA LEU A 75 -13.21 -2.03 5.99
C LEU A 75 -13.11 -0.79 5.08
N LYS A 76 -12.36 0.20 5.55
CA LYS A 76 -11.92 1.36 4.77
C LYS A 76 -10.42 1.29 4.66
N PHE A 77 -9.92 1.14 3.43
CA PHE A 77 -8.49 1.10 3.17
C PHE A 77 -7.86 2.48 3.35
N LYS A 78 -6.66 2.48 3.92
CA LYS A 78 -5.73 3.61 3.89
C LYS A 78 -5.19 3.82 2.48
N SER A 79 -4.81 5.06 2.19
CA SER A 79 -4.27 5.41 0.89
C SER A 79 -2.82 4.92 0.70
N LEU A 80 -2.32 5.03 -0.53
CA LEU A 80 -0.93 4.71 -0.85
C LEU A 80 0.03 5.69 -0.13
N GLU A 81 -0.35 6.96 -0.03
CA GLU A 81 0.34 8.00 0.74
C GLU A 81 0.49 7.60 2.19
N GLU A 82 -0.61 7.32 2.89
CA GLU A 82 -0.57 6.92 4.31
C GLU A 82 0.34 5.71 4.51
N MET A 83 0.26 4.71 3.63
CA MET A 83 1.07 3.50 3.72
C MET A 83 2.57 3.76 3.60
N PHE A 84 2.99 4.57 2.64
CA PHE A 84 4.40 4.86 2.48
C PHE A 84 4.89 5.89 3.48
N ASP A 85 4.06 6.86 3.90
CA ASP A 85 4.42 7.84 4.92
C ASP A 85 4.69 7.15 6.25
N ASP A 86 3.78 6.28 6.71
CA ASP A 86 3.91 5.53 7.96
C ASP A 86 5.13 4.58 7.91
N CYS A 87 5.37 3.95 6.75
CA CYS A 87 6.54 3.10 6.53
C CYS A 87 7.86 3.87 6.64
N ILE A 88 7.98 4.99 5.91
CA ILE A 88 9.19 5.83 5.91
C ILE A 88 9.42 6.44 7.29
N ALA A 89 8.38 6.94 7.96
CA ALA A 89 8.48 7.47 9.32
C ALA A 89 9.03 6.42 10.30
N SER A 90 8.47 5.21 10.28
CA SER A 90 8.93 4.08 11.08
C SER A 90 10.39 3.70 10.80
N PHE A 91 10.83 3.79 9.54
CA PHE A 91 12.20 3.46 9.15
C PHE A 91 13.20 4.54 9.59
N VAL A 92 12.81 5.82 9.52
CA VAL A 92 13.62 6.93 10.01
C VAL A 92 13.73 6.87 11.55
N GLU A 93 12.62 6.66 12.25
CA GLU A 93 12.58 6.53 13.71
C GLU A 93 13.50 5.41 14.21
N LYS A 94 13.51 4.27 13.51
CA LYS A 94 14.35 3.11 13.86
C LYS A 94 15.79 3.20 13.33
N GLY A 95 16.14 4.27 12.62
CA GLY A 95 17.48 4.49 12.07
C GLY A 95 17.83 3.59 10.88
N TYR A 96 16.85 2.99 10.20
CA TYR A 96 17.07 2.22 8.96
C TYR A 96 17.20 3.12 7.73
N LEU A 97 16.59 4.31 7.78
CA LEU A 97 16.77 5.37 6.80
C LEU A 97 17.31 6.62 7.48
N SER A 98 18.16 7.36 6.77
CA SER A 98 18.52 8.72 7.16
C SER A 98 17.29 9.64 7.05
N HIS A 99 17.39 10.85 7.60
CA HIS A 99 16.30 11.84 7.52
C HIS A 99 15.77 11.99 6.09
N VAL A 100 14.48 11.71 5.90
CA VAL A 100 13.78 11.83 4.61
C VAL A 100 12.99 13.14 4.60
N VAL A 101 13.11 13.92 3.52
CA VAL A 101 12.29 15.12 3.31
C VAL A 101 11.11 14.76 2.42
N THR A 102 9.90 14.99 2.92
CA THR A 102 8.65 14.79 2.17
C THR A 102 8.21 16.09 1.51
N SER A 103 7.80 16.05 0.25
CA SER A 103 7.14 17.19 -0.41
C SER A 103 5.70 17.33 0.10
N GLN A 104 5.27 18.58 0.38
CA GLN A 104 3.92 18.92 0.84
C GLN A 104 2.87 18.67 -0.25
#